data_AF-A0A933D9P5-F1
#
_entry.id   AF-A0A933D9P5-F1
#
_cell.length_a   1.000
_cell.length_b   1.000
_cell.length_c   1.000
_cell.angle_alpha   90.00
_cell.angle_beta   90.00
_cell.angle_gamma   90.00
#
_symmetry.space_group_name_H-M   'P 1'
#
loop_
_entity.id
_entity.type
_entity.pdbx_description
1 polymer ?
#
loop_
_entity_poly.entity_id
_entity_poly.type
_entity_poly.pdbx_seq_one_letter_code
_entity_poly.pdbx_strand_id
1 'polypeptide(L)'
;MKISLVCLAMILASIGGCITDGEGPSDQFGSPYVIIQTATTPNLSSDSLVVTVGYSGCNGGHEFSLQYRIVSTSRAEVWLYKVSPAQLCRAYFVESKRYALPEAIHCHDTLTLVSPQGLKLILRALPIRLYGKWNWLFSVGGFAGHTLRPPPAVRVEYYPNGSFFYYRSDTLVATTSFTIRREKTILSPDTLDVIHYLDSLRFLPQAFQVDRDTLRLTDVCIDCYYHVYERIR
;
A
#
# COMPACT_ATOMS: atom_id res chain seq x y z
N MET A 1 47.70 35.82 46.78
CA MET A 1 47.82 34.38 46.47
C MET A 1 46.77 34.04 45.41
N LYS A 2 47.22 33.65 44.19
CA LYS A 2 46.49 33.03 43.04
C LYS A 2 45.24 33.76 42.53
N ILE A 3 45.34 34.60 41.49
CA ILE A 3 45.14 34.30 40.05
C ILE A 3 43.80 33.59 39.77
N SER A 4 42.90 34.29 39.08
CA SER A 4 42.08 33.63 38.05
C SER A 4 41.77 34.61 36.91
N LEU A 5 42.27 34.24 35.75
CA LEU A 5 42.27 34.92 34.46
C LEU A 5 40.99 34.51 33.72
N VAL A 6 40.07 35.45 33.45
CA VAL A 6 38.89 35.16 32.63
C VAL A 6 39.18 35.57 31.19
N CYS A 7 39.38 34.56 30.34
CA CYS A 7 39.51 34.67 28.90
C CYS A 7 38.22 35.23 28.29
N LEU A 8 38.30 36.42 27.71
CA LEU A 8 37.30 36.97 26.80
C LEU A 8 37.69 36.58 25.38
N ALA A 9 37.04 35.55 24.83
CA ALA A 9 37.23 35.11 23.45
C ALA A 9 35.99 35.45 22.60
N MET A 10 36.27 36.07 21.46
CA MET A 10 35.37 36.56 20.42
C MET A 10 34.45 35.49 19.83
N ILE A 11 33.25 35.91 19.39
CA ILE A 11 32.55 35.25 18.27
C ILE A 11 32.16 36.33 17.25
N LEU A 12 32.85 36.31 16.10
CA LEU A 12 32.49 37.06 14.90
C LEU A 12 31.21 36.48 14.29
N ALA A 13 30.26 37.35 13.95
CA ALA A 13 29.10 37.02 13.13
C ALA A 13 29.50 37.03 11.64
N SER A 14 29.62 35.86 11.03
CA SER A 14 29.73 35.69 9.58
C SER A 14 28.32 35.56 8.98
N ILE A 15 27.94 36.55 8.18
CA ILE A 15 26.72 36.56 7.37
C ILE A 15 27.01 35.69 6.13
N GLY A 16 26.64 34.41 6.20
CA GLY A 16 26.71 33.48 5.06
C GLY A 16 25.32 33.30 4.45
N GLY A 17 25.19 33.62 3.16
CA GLY A 17 23.94 33.54 2.41
C GLY A 17 23.40 32.12 2.28
N CYS A 18 22.07 31.98 2.38
CA CYS A 18 21.35 30.75 2.04
C CYS A 18 21.07 30.72 0.53
N ILE A 19 21.84 29.92 -0.21
CA ILE A 19 21.33 29.20 -1.39
C ILE A 19 21.86 27.78 -1.30
N THR A 20 20.96 26.81 -1.22
CA THR A 20 21.15 25.50 -1.85
C THR A 20 19.77 25.02 -2.30
N ASP A 21 19.53 25.07 -3.61
CA ASP A 21 18.50 24.25 -4.24
C ASP A 21 18.75 22.80 -3.83
N GLY A 22 17.71 22.15 -3.29
CA GLY A 22 17.79 20.80 -2.78
C GLY A 22 18.09 19.81 -3.89
N GLU A 23 19.37 19.49 -4.05
CA GLU A 23 19.84 18.27 -4.70
C GLU A 23 19.25 17.09 -3.91
N GLY A 24 18.09 16.60 -4.36
CA GLY A 24 17.54 15.35 -3.86
C GLY A 24 18.59 14.24 -4.05
N PRO A 25 18.61 13.19 -3.20
CA PRO A 25 19.67 12.19 -3.18
C PRO A 25 19.83 11.53 -4.56
N SER A 26 20.80 12.01 -5.35
CA SER A 26 21.04 11.54 -6.71
C SER A 26 21.73 10.18 -6.74
N ASP A 27 22.28 9.75 -5.60
CA ASP A 27 22.89 8.45 -5.38
C ASP A 27 21.86 7.30 -5.30
N GLN A 28 20.62 7.56 -4.87
CA GLN A 28 19.66 6.49 -4.59
C GLN A 28 19.17 5.73 -5.83
N PHE A 29 19.34 6.28 -7.04
CA PHE A 29 18.83 5.70 -8.29
C PHE A 29 19.92 5.12 -9.20
N GLY A 30 21.19 5.29 -8.85
CA GLY A 30 22.31 4.89 -9.69
C GLY A 30 22.42 5.74 -10.95
N SER A 31 22.64 5.10 -12.10
CA SER A 31 22.77 5.84 -13.36
C SER A 31 21.44 6.39 -13.88
N PRO A 32 21.42 7.45 -14.71
CA PRO A 32 20.19 8.07 -15.20
C PRO A 32 19.27 7.11 -15.98
N TYR A 33 17.97 7.18 -15.69
CA TYR A 33 16.88 6.54 -16.42
C TYR A 33 15.54 7.25 -16.12
N VAL A 34 14.51 6.96 -16.89
CA VAL A 34 13.13 7.43 -16.69
C VAL A 34 12.18 6.25 -16.51
N ILE A 35 11.11 6.46 -15.72
CA ILE A 35 9.96 5.55 -15.71
C ILE A 35 8.98 6.00 -16.78
N ILE A 36 8.63 5.11 -17.70
CA ILE A 36 7.66 5.37 -18.76
C ILE A 36 6.32 4.79 -18.32
N GLN A 37 5.31 5.66 -18.23
CA GLN A 37 3.94 5.25 -17.96
C GLN A 37 3.24 4.89 -19.28
N THR A 38 2.58 3.74 -19.31
CA THR A 38 1.75 3.29 -20.43
C THR A 38 0.37 2.92 -19.91
N ALA A 39 -0.55 2.53 -20.80
CA ALA A 39 -1.85 1.99 -20.38
C ALA A 39 -1.75 0.75 -19.46
N THR A 40 -0.60 0.06 -19.47
CA THR A 40 -0.40 -1.21 -18.75
C THR A 40 0.79 -1.20 -17.78
N THR A 41 1.55 -0.10 -17.67
CA THR A 41 2.70 0.01 -16.75
C THR A 41 2.83 1.41 -16.13
N PRO A 42 3.33 1.54 -14.89
CA PRO A 42 3.70 0.46 -13.99
C PRO A 42 2.48 -0.33 -13.50
N ASN A 43 2.64 -1.64 -13.34
CA ASN A 43 1.58 -2.54 -12.91
C ASN A 43 2.10 -3.44 -11.80
N LEU A 44 1.30 -3.58 -10.75
CA LEU A 44 1.57 -4.45 -9.63
C LEU A 44 0.63 -5.67 -9.70
N SER A 45 1.20 -6.85 -9.89
CA SER A 45 0.53 -8.12 -9.58
C SER A 45 0.76 -8.49 -8.10
N SER A 46 0.10 -9.53 -7.62
CA SER A 46 0.15 -10.00 -6.23
C SER A 46 1.55 -10.04 -5.60
N ASP A 47 2.57 -10.37 -6.39
CA ASP A 47 3.95 -10.64 -5.97
C ASP A 47 4.99 -9.95 -6.85
N SER A 48 4.59 -9.26 -7.92
CA SER A 48 5.55 -8.71 -8.87
C SER A 48 5.18 -7.30 -9.35
N LEU A 49 6.20 -6.47 -9.48
CA LEU A 49 6.12 -5.15 -10.08
C LEU A 49 6.66 -5.23 -11.51
N VAL A 50 5.84 -4.81 -12.47
CA VAL A 50 6.23 -4.62 -13.87
C VAL A 50 6.34 -3.13 -14.17
N VAL A 51 7.50 -2.70 -14.65
CA VAL A 51 7.80 -1.29 -14.94
C VAL A 51 8.44 -1.17 -16.32
N THR A 52 8.03 -0.16 -17.08
CA THR A 52 8.73 0.23 -18.31
C THR A 52 9.73 1.33 -17.99
N VAL A 53 10.99 1.12 -18.36
CA VAL A 53 12.10 2.07 -18.16
C VAL A 53 12.62 2.58 -19.49
N GLY A 54 13.06 3.84 -19.51
CA GLY A 54 13.77 4.45 -20.63
C GLY A 54 15.17 4.89 -20.20
N TYR A 55 16.19 4.63 -21.01
CA TYR A 55 17.56 5.05 -20.70
C TYR A 55 18.41 5.20 -21.96
N SER A 56 19.50 5.97 -21.86
CA SER A 56 20.50 6.09 -22.91
C SER A 56 21.66 5.12 -22.69
N GLY A 57 22.20 4.58 -23.78
CA GLY A 57 23.29 3.61 -23.75
C GLY A 57 23.87 3.31 -25.13
N CYS A 58 24.90 2.49 -25.16
CA CYS A 58 25.50 1.89 -26.35
C CYS A 58 24.79 0.56 -26.70
N ASN A 59 24.18 -0.08 -25.72
CA ASN A 59 23.43 -1.32 -25.86
C ASN A 59 22.17 -1.31 -24.96
N GLY A 60 21.24 -2.21 -25.26
CA GLY A 60 20.14 -2.54 -24.35
C GLY A 60 20.60 -3.50 -23.26
N GLY A 61 19.65 -4.04 -22.49
CA GLY A 61 19.90 -5.04 -21.46
C GLY A 61 20.57 -4.47 -20.21
N HIS A 62 20.47 -3.17 -19.96
CA HIS A 62 21.01 -2.60 -18.73
C HIS A 62 20.35 -3.24 -17.49
N GLU A 63 21.17 -3.45 -16.47
CA GLU A 63 20.80 -4.06 -15.22
C GLU A 63 20.22 -3.03 -14.25
N PHE A 64 19.16 -3.44 -13.56
CA PHE A 64 18.44 -2.66 -12.57
C PHE A 64 18.11 -3.58 -11.40
N SER A 65 18.23 -3.05 -10.18
CA SER A 65 17.77 -3.74 -8.97
C SER A 65 16.55 -3.01 -8.38
N LEU A 66 15.60 -3.77 -7.85
CA LEU A 66 14.48 -3.20 -7.09
C LEU A 66 14.95 -2.88 -5.68
N GLN A 67 14.79 -1.63 -5.27
CA GLN A 67 15.07 -1.14 -3.94
C GLN A 67 13.77 -0.78 -3.23
N TYR A 68 13.79 -0.80 -1.90
CA TYR A 68 12.61 -0.45 -1.10
C TYR A 68 13.00 0.19 0.22
N ARG A 69 12.04 0.93 0.80
CA ARG A 69 12.12 1.42 2.17
C ARG A 69 10.75 1.42 2.81
N ILE A 70 10.72 1.06 4.09
CA ILE A 70 9.53 1.17 4.92
C ILE A 70 9.48 2.61 5.44
N VAL A 71 8.47 3.36 5.03
CA VAL A 71 8.27 4.77 5.43
C VAL A 71 7.50 4.83 6.75
N SER A 72 6.55 3.91 6.93
CA SER A 72 5.75 3.76 8.16
C SER A 72 5.15 2.36 8.19
N THR A 73 4.44 2.03 9.26
CA THR A 73 3.75 0.72 9.43
C THR A 73 2.73 0.40 8.33
N SER A 74 2.25 1.40 7.59
CA SER A 74 1.26 1.23 6.51
C SER A 74 1.79 1.62 5.14
N ARG A 75 3.01 2.17 5.04
CA ARG A 75 3.52 2.74 3.77
C ARG A 75 4.92 2.24 3.47
N ALA A 76 5.08 1.70 2.27
CA ALA A 76 6.38 1.40 1.69
C ALA A 76 6.57 2.19 0.39
N GLU A 77 7.82 2.54 0.12
CA GLU A 77 8.25 3.09 -1.16
C GLU A 77 9.19 2.07 -1.83
N VAL A 78 9.07 1.96 -3.15
CA VAL A 78 9.96 1.17 -3.99
C VAL A 78 10.53 2.06 -5.09
N TRP A 79 11.74 1.76 -5.54
CA TRP A 79 12.37 2.41 -6.68
C TRP A 79 13.30 1.44 -7.39
N LEU A 80 13.76 1.81 -8.59
CA LEU A 80 14.79 1.04 -9.29
C LEU A 80 16.15 1.71 -9.07
N TYR A 81 17.18 0.91 -8.88
CA TYR A 81 18.56 1.37 -8.93
C TYR A 81 19.21 0.83 -10.20
N LYS A 82 19.61 1.72 -11.11
CA LYS A 82 20.28 1.33 -12.35
C LYS A 82 21.74 0.98 -12.05
N VAL A 83 22.02 -0.32 -12.02
CA VAL A 83 23.35 -0.88 -11.71
C VAL A 83 24.33 -0.59 -12.83
N SER A 84 23.89 -0.75 -14.08
CA SER A 84 24.76 -0.48 -15.24
C SER A 84 25.12 1.01 -15.32
N PRO A 85 26.41 1.37 -15.44
CA PRO A 85 26.86 2.75 -15.50
C PRO A 85 26.28 3.51 -16.69
N ALA A 86 26.38 4.84 -16.67
CA ALA A 86 26.11 5.66 -17.83
C ALA A 86 27.15 5.39 -18.92
N GLN A 87 26.71 5.36 -20.18
CA GLN A 87 27.56 5.20 -21.34
C GLN A 87 27.42 6.44 -22.23
N LEU A 88 28.47 6.80 -22.98
CA LEU A 88 28.51 8.05 -23.76
C LEU A 88 27.72 8.00 -25.09
N CYS A 89 27.11 6.87 -25.43
CA CYS A 89 26.32 6.72 -26.63
C CYS A 89 24.95 7.41 -26.51
N ARG A 90 24.45 7.91 -27.64
CA ARG A 90 23.17 8.66 -27.72
C ARG A 90 21.97 7.80 -28.11
N ALA A 91 22.10 6.47 -28.19
CA ALA A 91 20.96 5.61 -28.46
C ALA A 91 20.03 5.56 -27.24
N TYR A 92 18.72 5.50 -27.48
CA TYR A 92 17.68 5.46 -26.46
C TYR A 92 16.99 4.09 -26.48
N PHE A 93 16.95 3.43 -25.33
CA PHE A 93 16.36 2.11 -25.16
C PHE A 93 15.14 2.19 -24.25
N VAL A 94 14.15 1.37 -24.55
CA VAL A 94 12.92 1.21 -23.76
C VAL A 94 12.74 -0.27 -23.47
N GLU A 95 12.62 -0.62 -22.19
CA GLU A 95 12.52 -2.01 -21.76
C GLU A 95 11.47 -2.17 -20.67
N SER A 96 10.73 -3.28 -20.73
CA SER A 96 9.86 -3.72 -19.64
C SER A 96 10.62 -4.66 -18.73
N LYS A 97 10.59 -4.39 -17.42
CA LYS A 97 11.27 -5.18 -16.39
C LYS A 97 10.26 -5.67 -15.38
N ARG A 98 10.43 -6.91 -14.92
CA ARG A 98 9.62 -7.54 -13.87
C ARG A 98 10.49 -7.82 -12.66
N TYR A 99 9.99 -7.47 -11.48
CA TYR A 99 10.66 -7.69 -10.21
C TYR A 99 9.72 -8.38 -9.23
N ALA A 100 10.21 -9.40 -8.53
CA ALA A 100 9.53 -9.90 -7.34
C ALA A 100 9.56 -8.82 -6.24
N LEU A 101 8.45 -8.65 -5.53
CA LEU A 101 8.40 -7.77 -4.37
C LEU A 101 9.08 -8.46 -3.16
N PRO A 102 9.86 -7.71 -2.36
CA PRO A 102 10.34 -8.22 -1.08
C PRO A 102 9.18 -8.56 -0.13
N GLU A 103 9.29 -9.69 0.59
CA GLU A 103 8.26 -10.11 1.54
C GLU A 103 7.95 -9.05 2.60
N ALA A 104 8.97 -8.28 3.01
CA ALA A 104 8.85 -7.19 3.96
C ALA A 104 7.79 -6.15 3.55
N ILE A 105 7.54 -5.95 2.25
CA ILE A 105 6.59 -4.93 1.76
C ILE A 105 5.23 -5.48 1.36
N HIS A 106 5.02 -6.81 1.40
CA HIS A 106 3.72 -7.42 1.06
C HIS A 106 2.58 -6.95 1.98
N CYS A 107 2.87 -6.72 3.27
CA CYS A 107 1.87 -6.36 4.27
C CYS A 107 1.56 -4.86 4.37
N HIS A 108 2.18 -4.01 3.53
CA HIS A 108 1.96 -2.57 3.58
C HIS A 108 0.69 -2.19 2.81
N ASP A 109 -0.02 -1.17 3.30
CA ASP A 109 -1.32 -0.73 2.78
C ASP A 109 -1.14 0.12 1.52
N THR A 110 -0.12 0.96 1.54
CA THR A 110 0.27 1.80 0.42
C THR A 110 1.65 1.41 -0.07
N LEU A 111 1.76 1.06 -1.34
CA LEU A 111 3.04 0.92 -2.03
C LEU A 111 3.17 2.03 -3.07
N THR A 112 4.25 2.81 -2.99
CA THR A 112 4.52 3.91 -3.93
C THR A 112 5.78 3.64 -4.72
N LEU A 113 5.72 3.71 -6.05
CA LEU A 113 6.89 3.76 -6.92
C LEU A 113 7.42 5.18 -6.97
N VAL A 114 8.70 5.35 -6.65
CA VAL A 114 9.42 6.61 -6.74
C VAL A 114 10.37 6.56 -7.93
N SER A 115 10.30 7.57 -8.81
CA SER A 115 11.19 7.69 -9.97
C SER A 115 12.32 8.71 -9.75
N PRO A 116 13.39 8.67 -10.57
CA PRO A 116 14.45 9.67 -10.54
C PRO A 116 13.97 11.09 -10.90
N GLN A 117 12.82 11.21 -11.56
CA GLN A 117 12.21 12.50 -11.93
C GLN A 117 11.39 13.10 -10.77
N GLY A 118 11.42 12.48 -9.59
CA GLY A 118 10.57 12.86 -8.46
C GLY A 118 9.11 12.42 -8.59
N LEU A 119 8.76 11.65 -9.62
CA LEU A 119 7.42 11.11 -9.78
C LEU A 119 7.13 10.08 -8.68
N LYS A 120 5.97 10.21 -8.03
CA LYS A 120 5.46 9.25 -7.04
C LYS A 120 4.16 8.65 -7.54
N LEU A 121 4.18 7.35 -7.85
CA LEU A 121 3.01 6.61 -8.34
C LEU A 121 2.53 5.64 -7.28
N ILE A 122 1.27 5.75 -6.87
CA ILE A 122 0.68 4.79 -5.94
C ILE A 122 0.38 3.50 -6.72
N LEU A 123 1.19 2.47 -6.50
CA LEU A 123 1.08 1.15 -7.14
C LEU A 123 0.00 0.29 -6.50
N ARG A 124 -0.16 0.45 -5.18
CA ARG A 124 -1.13 -0.28 -4.39
C ARG A 124 -1.71 0.64 -3.35
N ALA A 125 -3.03 0.67 -3.31
CA ALA A 125 -3.83 1.29 -2.26
C ALA A 125 -4.97 0.35 -1.82
N LEU A 126 -4.76 -0.97 -1.94
CA LEU A 126 -5.81 -1.99 -1.80
C LEU A 126 -5.41 -3.11 -0.82
N PRO A 127 -6.41 -3.73 -0.17
CA PRO A 127 -6.32 -4.18 1.22
C PRO A 127 -6.02 -5.68 1.26
N ILE A 128 -4.77 -6.08 1.02
CA ILE A 128 -4.31 -7.46 1.29
C ILE A 128 -4.65 -7.88 2.72
N ARG A 129 -4.79 -6.92 3.63
CA ARG A 129 -5.22 -7.19 4.99
C ARG A 129 -6.61 -7.83 5.08
N LEU A 130 -7.52 -7.74 4.11
CA LEU A 130 -8.83 -8.41 4.21
C LEU A 130 -8.69 -9.93 4.21
N TYR A 131 -7.73 -10.47 3.45
CA TYR A 131 -7.60 -11.91 3.30
C TYR A 131 -7.19 -12.58 4.62
N GLY A 132 -7.69 -13.78 4.83
CA GLY A 132 -7.51 -14.56 6.05
C GLY A 132 -8.83 -14.85 6.76
N LYS A 133 -8.71 -15.29 8.00
CA LYS A 133 -9.81 -15.76 8.85
C LYS A 133 -10.09 -14.75 9.96
N TRP A 134 -11.36 -14.57 10.27
CA TRP A 134 -11.85 -13.50 11.12
C TRP A 134 -12.96 -14.00 12.04
N ASN A 135 -12.77 -13.87 13.36
CA ASN A 135 -13.81 -14.12 14.35
C ASN A 135 -14.72 -12.90 14.46
N TRP A 136 -16.04 -13.08 14.34
CA TRP A 136 -17.01 -12.02 14.57
C TRP A 136 -17.00 -11.66 16.06
N LEU A 137 -16.88 -10.37 16.39
CA LEU A 137 -16.93 -9.88 17.77
C LEU A 137 -18.31 -9.36 18.12
N PHE A 138 -18.85 -8.44 17.31
CA PHE A 138 -20.17 -7.86 17.49
C PHE A 138 -20.62 -7.11 16.23
N SER A 139 -21.91 -6.76 16.19
CA SER A 139 -22.46 -5.82 15.22
C SER A 139 -23.30 -4.77 15.93
N VAL A 140 -23.34 -3.55 15.42
CA VAL A 140 -24.21 -2.48 15.91
C VAL A 140 -24.92 -1.82 14.72
N GLY A 141 -26.22 -1.61 14.81
CA GLY A 141 -26.98 -0.94 13.75
C GLY A 141 -28.48 -1.16 13.87
N GLY A 142 -29.18 -0.92 12.77
CA GLY A 142 -30.64 -0.84 12.76
C GLY A 142 -31.14 0.45 13.42
N PHE A 143 -32.41 0.75 13.21
CA PHE A 143 -33.05 2.01 13.60
C PHE A 143 -32.91 2.36 15.07
N ALA A 144 -32.82 1.34 15.91
CA ALA A 144 -32.68 1.46 17.35
C ALA A 144 -31.22 1.33 17.86
N GLY A 145 -30.24 1.18 16.96
CA GLY A 145 -28.83 1.01 17.32
C GLY A 145 -28.55 -0.27 18.11
N HIS A 146 -29.23 -1.37 17.78
CA HIS A 146 -29.10 -2.61 18.51
C HIS A 146 -27.69 -3.19 18.39
N THR A 147 -27.13 -3.63 19.52
CA THR A 147 -25.88 -4.39 19.53
C THR A 147 -26.20 -5.88 19.48
N LEU A 148 -25.76 -6.54 18.41
CA LEU A 148 -25.81 -7.99 18.26
C LEU A 148 -24.46 -8.58 18.64
N ARG A 149 -24.48 -9.63 19.46
CA ARG A 149 -23.30 -10.46 19.73
C ARG A 149 -23.41 -11.79 18.99
N PRO A 150 -22.31 -12.32 18.47
CA PRO A 150 -22.31 -13.61 17.79
C PRO A 150 -22.75 -14.71 18.75
N PRO A 151 -23.47 -15.74 18.26
CA PRO A 151 -23.42 -17.05 18.88
C PRO A 151 -21.97 -17.52 19.06
N PRO A 152 -21.69 -18.48 19.96
CA PRO A 152 -20.32 -18.98 20.14
C PRO A 152 -19.68 -19.41 18.81
N ALA A 153 -18.48 -18.89 18.54
CA ALA A 153 -17.63 -19.22 17.40
C ALA A 153 -18.25 -18.96 16.02
N VAL A 154 -18.56 -17.70 15.69
CA VAL A 154 -18.81 -17.29 14.30
C VAL A 154 -17.53 -16.76 13.68
N ARG A 155 -17.16 -17.29 12.51
CA ARG A 155 -16.01 -16.78 11.74
C ARG A 155 -16.31 -16.64 10.25
N VAL A 156 -15.60 -15.74 9.60
CA VAL A 156 -15.58 -15.57 8.15
C VAL A 156 -14.17 -15.73 7.59
N GLU A 157 -14.07 -16.17 6.35
CA GLU A 157 -12.80 -16.35 5.67
C GLU A 157 -12.85 -15.71 4.28
N TYR A 158 -11.84 -14.91 3.96
CA TYR A 158 -11.67 -14.25 2.66
C TYR A 158 -10.37 -14.73 2.01
N TYR A 159 -10.44 -15.20 0.76
CA TYR A 159 -9.29 -15.71 0.02
C TYR A 159 -8.96 -14.87 -1.22
N PRO A 160 -7.68 -14.78 -1.64
CA PRO A 160 -7.27 -14.00 -2.81
C PRO A 160 -7.88 -14.44 -4.14
N ASN A 161 -8.34 -15.68 -4.24
CA ASN A 161 -9.05 -16.21 -5.40
C ASN A 161 -10.52 -15.74 -5.48
N GLY A 162 -10.95 -14.86 -4.58
CA GLY A 162 -12.32 -14.35 -4.51
C GLY A 162 -13.29 -15.28 -3.78
N SER A 163 -12.83 -16.34 -3.10
CA SER A 163 -13.72 -17.21 -2.32
C SER A 163 -13.98 -16.65 -0.91
N PHE A 164 -15.25 -16.69 -0.50
CA PHE A 164 -15.73 -16.32 0.83
C PHE A 164 -16.41 -17.51 1.51
N PHE A 165 -16.15 -17.67 2.82
CA PHE A 165 -16.75 -18.70 3.65
C PHE A 165 -17.26 -18.12 4.96
N TYR A 166 -18.44 -18.53 5.39
CA TYR A 166 -19.06 -18.14 6.65
C TYR A 166 -19.36 -19.39 7.48
N TYR A 167 -18.82 -19.43 8.69
CA TYR A 167 -18.92 -20.56 9.62
C TYR A 167 -19.68 -20.17 10.88
N ARG A 168 -20.41 -21.13 11.44
CA ARG A 168 -21.00 -21.04 12.78
C ARG A 168 -20.67 -22.33 13.53
N SER A 169 -19.98 -22.20 14.65
CA SER A 169 -19.57 -23.35 15.48
C SER A 169 -18.84 -24.40 14.65
N ASP A 170 -17.85 -23.95 13.86
CA ASP A 170 -17.04 -24.70 12.89
C ASP A 170 -17.80 -25.40 11.75
N THR A 171 -19.11 -25.26 11.67
CA THR A 171 -19.91 -25.74 10.55
C THR A 171 -19.96 -24.68 9.46
N LEU A 172 -19.65 -25.05 8.22
CA LEU A 172 -19.82 -24.17 7.06
C LEU A 172 -21.31 -23.92 6.83
N VAL A 173 -21.76 -22.67 7.01
CA VAL A 173 -23.17 -22.28 6.87
C VAL A 173 -23.45 -21.63 5.52
N ALA A 174 -22.46 -20.92 4.96
CA ALA A 174 -22.56 -20.33 3.64
C ALA A 174 -21.19 -20.19 2.99
N THR A 175 -21.18 -20.23 1.66
CA THR A 175 -20.02 -19.93 0.82
C THR A 175 -20.49 -19.18 -0.42
N THR A 176 -19.67 -18.27 -0.93
CA THR A 176 -19.93 -17.56 -2.19
C THR A 176 -18.62 -17.00 -2.73
N SER A 177 -18.65 -16.46 -3.94
CA SER A 177 -17.54 -15.66 -4.48
C SER A 177 -17.78 -14.18 -4.20
N PHE A 178 -16.71 -13.41 -4.09
CA PHE A 178 -16.76 -11.97 -3.92
C PHE A 178 -15.81 -11.23 -4.85
N THR A 179 -16.12 -9.96 -5.11
CA THR A 179 -15.23 -9.01 -5.76
C THR A 179 -15.09 -7.77 -4.89
N ILE A 180 -13.98 -7.05 -5.01
CA ILE A 180 -13.79 -5.75 -4.35
C ILE A 180 -13.83 -4.67 -5.42
N ARG A 181 -14.65 -3.64 -5.19
CA ARG A 181 -14.78 -2.49 -6.09
C ARG A 181 -14.58 -1.22 -5.30
N ARG A 182 -13.85 -0.27 -5.88
CA ARG A 182 -13.77 1.08 -5.33
C ARG A 182 -14.89 1.92 -5.93
N GLU A 183 -15.84 2.34 -5.12
CA GLU A 183 -17.06 3.00 -5.59
C GLU A 183 -17.59 4.02 -4.58
N LYS A 184 -18.45 4.92 -5.07
CA LYS A 184 -19.13 5.90 -4.22
C LYS A 184 -20.29 5.21 -3.51
N THR A 185 -20.42 5.45 -2.22
CA THR A 185 -21.50 4.88 -1.39
C THR A 185 -22.26 5.99 -0.69
N ILE A 186 -23.37 5.64 -0.04
CA ILE A 186 -24.10 6.58 0.84
C ILE A 186 -23.37 6.85 2.16
N LEU A 187 -22.35 6.06 2.49
CA LEU A 187 -21.66 6.10 3.79
C LEU A 187 -20.58 7.19 3.87
N SER A 188 -20.07 7.66 2.73
CA SER A 188 -18.98 8.63 2.65
C SER A 188 -19.10 9.49 1.38
N PRO A 189 -18.69 10.77 1.41
CA PRO A 189 -18.56 11.58 0.20
C PRO A 189 -17.48 11.06 -0.76
N ASP A 190 -16.47 10.36 -0.22
CA ASP A 190 -15.38 9.74 -0.98
C ASP A 190 -15.73 8.32 -1.47
N THR A 191 -14.92 7.79 -2.37
CA THR A 191 -15.03 6.38 -2.78
C THR A 191 -14.45 5.45 -1.71
N LEU A 192 -15.12 4.32 -1.48
CA LEU A 192 -14.72 3.28 -0.53
C LEU A 192 -14.48 1.96 -1.26
N ASP A 193 -13.67 1.08 -0.67
CA ASP A 193 -13.57 -0.31 -1.12
C ASP A 193 -14.77 -1.10 -0.57
N VAL A 194 -15.52 -1.72 -1.48
CA VAL A 194 -16.77 -2.43 -1.19
C VAL A 194 -16.65 -3.87 -1.65
N ILE A 195 -16.98 -4.79 -0.77
CA ILE A 195 -17.11 -6.22 -1.05
C ILE A 195 -18.48 -6.46 -1.66
N HIS A 196 -18.51 -7.02 -2.87
CA HIS A 196 -19.72 -7.46 -3.55
C HIS A 196 -19.75 -8.98 -3.59
N TYR A 197 -20.73 -9.58 -2.91
CA TYR A 197 -20.96 -11.02 -2.89
C TYR A 197 -21.83 -11.42 -4.07
N LEU A 198 -21.35 -12.35 -4.91
CA LEU A 198 -21.95 -12.63 -6.23
C LEU A 198 -23.25 -13.42 -6.16
N ASP A 199 -23.35 -14.39 -5.23
CA ASP A 199 -24.44 -15.38 -5.23
C ASP A 199 -25.17 -15.48 -3.88
N SER A 200 -25.12 -14.44 -3.05
CA SER A 200 -25.71 -14.50 -1.71
C SER A 200 -26.79 -13.45 -1.50
N LEU A 201 -28.05 -13.90 -1.46
CA LEU A 201 -29.16 -13.11 -0.93
C LEU A 201 -29.01 -12.81 0.58
N ARG A 202 -28.03 -13.42 1.25
CA ARG A 202 -27.79 -13.27 2.70
C ARG A 202 -26.76 -12.21 3.04
N PHE A 203 -25.93 -11.78 2.08
CA PHE A 203 -24.86 -10.82 2.32
C PHE A 203 -25.09 -9.59 1.45
N LEU A 204 -25.29 -8.45 2.10
CA LEU A 204 -25.34 -7.16 1.41
C LEU A 204 -23.93 -6.74 1.01
N PRO A 205 -23.76 -5.86 0.01
CA PRO A 205 -22.48 -5.21 -0.23
C PRO A 205 -21.99 -4.50 1.03
N GLN A 206 -20.71 -4.67 1.35
CA GLN A 206 -20.12 -4.14 2.57
C GLN A 206 -18.88 -3.32 2.26
N ALA A 207 -18.89 -2.04 2.68
CA ALA A 207 -17.67 -1.26 2.76
C ALA A 207 -16.81 -1.85 3.87
N PHE A 208 -15.49 -1.87 3.68
CA PHE A 208 -14.62 -2.46 4.68
C PHE A 208 -13.37 -1.65 4.96
N GLN A 209 -12.91 -1.80 6.19
CA GLN A 209 -11.65 -1.24 6.66
C GLN A 209 -10.93 -2.28 7.50
N VAL A 210 -9.65 -2.46 7.24
CA VAL A 210 -8.82 -3.36 8.03
C VAL A 210 -7.74 -2.57 8.73
N ASP A 211 -7.63 -2.73 10.04
CA ASP A 211 -6.60 -2.15 10.89
C ASP A 211 -5.94 -3.26 11.70
N ARG A 212 -4.71 -3.63 11.34
CA ARG A 212 -3.94 -4.75 11.93
C ARG A 212 -4.75 -6.07 11.97
N ASP A 213 -5.25 -6.40 13.16
CA ASP A 213 -5.99 -7.61 13.51
C ASP A 213 -7.49 -7.33 13.66
N THR A 214 -7.97 -6.15 13.26
CA THR A 214 -9.40 -5.79 13.29
C THR A 214 -9.93 -5.54 11.88
N LEU A 215 -10.98 -6.28 11.51
CA LEU A 215 -11.77 -6.04 10.30
C LEU A 215 -13.07 -5.38 10.69
N ARG A 216 -13.38 -4.28 10.01
CA ARG A 216 -14.62 -3.51 10.15
C ARG A 216 -15.38 -3.62 8.84
N LEU A 217 -16.61 -4.09 8.90
CA LEU A 217 -17.52 -4.13 7.75
C LEU A 217 -18.70 -3.22 8.03
N THR A 218 -19.11 -2.41 7.07
CA THR A 218 -20.30 -1.57 7.15
C THR A 218 -21.19 -1.93 5.98
N ASP A 219 -22.41 -2.38 6.26
CA ASP A 219 -23.43 -2.62 5.25
C ASP A 219 -23.71 -1.34 4.47
N VAL A 220 -23.71 -1.41 3.14
CA VAL A 220 -23.94 -0.26 2.26
C VAL A 220 -25.45 0.01 2.13
N CYS A 221 -26.08 0.44 3.22
CA CYS A 221 -27.47 0.86 3.26
C CYS A 221 -27.77 1.83 4.42
N ILE A 222 -28.92 2.51 4.33
CA ILE A 222 -29.35 3.46 5.35
C ILE A 222 -29.70 2.64 6.58
N ASP A 223 -29.07 2.97 7.72
CA ASP A 223 -29.41 2.42 9.04
C ASP A 223 -29.05 0.93 9.24
N CYS A 224 -28.17 0.39 8.41
CA CYS A 224 -27.74 -1.01 8.50
C CYS A 224 -26.62 -1.25 9.52
N TYR A 225 -26.07 -2.46 9.55
CA TYR A 225 -25.13 -2.85 10.58
C TYR A 225 -23.68 -2.49 10.23
N TYR A 226 -22.98 -2.08 11.28
CA TYR A 226 -21.55 -2.06 11.37
C TYR A 226 -21.09 -3.30 12.14
N HIS A 227 -20.14 -4.02 11.60
CA HIS A 227 -19.64 -5.30 12.11
C HIS A 227 -18.16 -5.19 12.45
N VAL A 228 -17.76 -5.77 13.58
CA VAL A 228 -16.36 -5.83 14.00
C VAL A 228 -15.93 -7.29 14.12
N TYR A 229 -14.77 -7.58 13.57
CA TYR A 229 -14.13 -8.88 13.62
C TYR A 229 -12.68 -8.76 14.09
N GLU A 230 -12.18 -9.84 14.68
CA GLU A 230 -10.78 -10.02 15.08
C GLU A 230 -10.11 -11.09 14.21
N ARG A 231 -8.86 -10.88 13.83
CA ARG A 231 -8.08 -11.82 13.02
C ARG A 231 -7.78 -13.08 13.81
N ILE A 232 -7.98 -14.23 13.19
CA ILE A 232 -7.54 -15.53 13.71
C ILE A 232 -6.11 -15.77 13.21
N ARG A 233 -5.21 -16.10 14.15
CA ARG A 233 -3.81 -16.43 13.86
C ARG A 233 -3.64 -17.92 13.57
#